data_AF-M2TWI3-F1
#
_entry.id   AF-M2TWI3-F1
#
_cell.length_a   1.000
_cell.length_b   1.000
_cell.length_c   1.000
_cell.angle_alpha   90.00
_cell.angle_beta   90.00
_cell.angle_gamma   90.00
#
_symmetry.space_group_name_H-M   'P 1'
#
loop_
_entity.id
_entity.type
_entity.pdbx_description
1 polymer ?
#
loop_
_entity_poly.entity_id
_entity_poly.type
_entity_poly.pdbx_seq_one_letter_code
_entity_poly.pdbx_strand_id
1 'polypeptide(L)'
;MAPIFKLLTILSLTLYTSAQGTQFITGACTSDAACASGCCGFKSGKCAAPIVANEQGQGCGFGDAQPNNNALNGGNKAMGDTAPQPQAPASGQSMVGEEAAPAPAPAPAASAAPQAKGTQFITGACTSDADCASACCGFKSGKCAGPVVAQERDGGCGFGDAQPNDDAARALQGRSLGRRGPGFM
;
A
#
# COMPACT_ATOMS: atom_id res chain seq x y z
N MET A 1 1.58 -22.36 52.47
CA MET A 1 2.56 -22.18 51.38
C MET A 1 1.88 -22.29 50.01
N ALA A 2 0.92 -21.39 49.71
CA ALA A 2 0.13 -21.43 48.47
C ALA A 2 0.10 -20.14 47.61
N PRO A 3 0.74 -18.99 47.94
CA PRO A 3 0.64 -17.81 47.08
C PRO A 3 1.65 -17.78 45.92
N ILE A 4 2.76 -18.53 46.01
CA ILE A 4 3.88 -18.43 45.05
C ILE A 4 3.53 -19.06 43.70
N PHE A 5 2.76 -20.14 43.68
CA PHE A 5 2.38 -20.82 42.43
C PHE A 5 1.38 -20.02 41.58
N LYS A 6 0.57 -19.16 42.20
CA LYS A 6 -0.37 -18.26 41.48
C LYS A 6 0.33 -17.05 40.86
N LEU A 7 1.44 -16.59 41.44
CA LEU A 7 2.24 -15.50 40.88
C LEU A 7 3.01 -15.92 39.63
N LEU A 8 3.49 -17.17 39.57
CA LEU A 8 4.19 -17.71 38.41
C LEU A 8 3.29 -17.90 37.17
N THR A 9 2.02 -18.25 37.34
CA THR A 9 1.10 -18.39 36.20
C THR A 9 0.64 -17.05 35.63
N ILE A 10 0.54 -16.01 36.46
CA ILE A 10 0.16 -14.65 36.02
C ILE A 10 1.32 -13.98 35.27
N LEU A 11 2.58 -14.23 35.67
CA LEU A 11 3.76 -13.67 35.00
C LEU A 11 3.97 -14.26 33.58
N SER A 12 3.58 -15.52 33.36
CA SER A 12 3.61 -16.14 32.03
C SER A 12 2.53 -15.60 31.10
N LEU A 13 1.39 -15.12 31.64
CA LEU A 13 0.28 -14.62 30.83
C LEU A 13 0.48 -13.17 30.36
N THR A 14 1.26 -12.37 31.10
CA THR A 14 1.59 -10.98 30.72
C THR A 14 2.63 -10.86 29.61
N LEU A 15 3.37 -11.93 29.30
CA LEU A 15 4.34 -11.96 28.18
C LEU A 15 3.72 -12.31 26.81
N TYR A 16 2.45 -12.70 26.75
CA TYR A 16 1.76 -13.05 25.49
C TYR A 16 0.98 -11.90 24.84
N THR A 17 1.00 -10.68 25.40
CA THR A 17 0.18 -9.55 24.92
C THR A 17 0.92 -8.56 24.01
N SER A 18 1.76 -9.04 23.10
CA SER A 18 2.29 -8.19 22.01
C SER A 18 2.14 -8.83 20.63
N ALA A 19 0.93 -9.26 20.29
CA ALA A 19 0.56 -9.60 18.92
C ALA A 19 -0.10 -8.42 18.19
N GLN A 20 0.45 -7.22 18.35
CA GLN A 20 0.11 -6.08 17.49
C GLN A 20 1.23 -6.01 16.46
N GLY A 21 0.95 -6.34 15.20
CA GLY A 21 1.96 -6.49 14.14
C GLY A 21 2.91 -5.28 14.05
N THR A 22 4.08 -5.40 14.66
CA THR A 22 5.14 -4.36 14.63
C THR A 22 6.25 -4.70 13.65
N GLN A 23 6.23 -5.89 13.03
CA GLN A 23 7.24 -6.22 12.04
C GLN A 23 7.09 -5.32 10.82
N PHE A 24 8.18 -4.59 10.53
CA PHE A 24 8.31 -3.73 9.37
C PHE A 24 8.40 -4.56 8.08
N ILE A 25 8.21 -3.90 6.94
CA ILE A 25 8.41 -4.51 5.61
C ILE A 25 9.81 -5.19 5.60
N THR A 26 9.87 -6.43 5.12
CA THR A 26 11.00 -7.38 5.12
C THR A 26 11.31 -8.14 6.41
N GLY A 27 10.63 -7.85 7.53
CA GLY A 27 10.73 -8.63 8.77
C GLY A 27 10.25 -10.06 8.59
N ALA A 28 10.82 -11.02 9.33
CA ALA A 28 10.32 -12.41 9.30
C ALA A 28 8.94 -12.49 9.96
N CYS A 29 8.08 -13.35 9.43
CA CYS A 29 6.73 -13.55 9.93
C CYS A 29 6.28 -15.00 9.75
N THR A 30 5.37 -15.42 10.62
CA THR A 30 4.73 -16.75 10.58
C THR A 30 3.24 -16.69 10.30
N SER A 31 2.68 -15.47 10.22
CA SER A 31 1.29 -15.19 9.84
C SER A 31 1.13 -13.70 9.51
N ASP A 32 0.06 -13.36 8.80
CA ASP A 32 -0.31 -11.99 8.40
C ASP A 32 -0.39 -11.01 9.58
N ALA A 33 -0.84 -11.48 10.74
CA ALA A 33 -0.99 -10.68 11.95
C ALA A 33 0.36 -10.22 12.57
N ALA A 34 1.46 -10.88 12.22
CA ALA A 34 2.79 -10.49 12.69
C ALA A 34 3.28 -9.20 12.02
N CYS A 35 2.74 -8.87 10.86
CA CYS A 35 3.20 -7.77 10.02
C CYS A 35 2.36 -6.51 10.23
N ALA A 36 3.02 -5.36 10.33
CA ALA A 36 2.33 -4.06 10.37
C ALA A 36 1.51 -3.79 9.11
N SER A 37 1.95 -4.35 7.98
CA SER A 37 1.25 -4.33 6.70
C SER A 37 0.07 -5.30 6.62
N GLY A 38 -0.13 -6.13 7.65
CA GLY A 38 -1.14 -7.19 7.66
C GLY A 38 -0.89 -8.30 6.63
N CYS A 39 0.29 -8.36 6.02
CA CYS A 39 0.62 -9.34 4.98
C CYS A 39 1.98 -9.97 5.24
N CYS A 40 1.96 -11.27 5.49
CA CYS A 40 3.13 -12.13 5.52
C CYS A 40 3.21 -12.88 4.20
N GLY A 41 4.25 -12.60 3.40
CA GLY A 41 4.38 -13.12 2.04
C GLY A 41 4.33 -14.65 2.03
N PHE A 42 3.39 -15.20 1.25
CA PHE A 42 3.05 -16.62 1.25
C PHE A 42 4.24 -17.57 1.06
N LYS A 43 5.18 -17.20 0.18
CA LYS A 43 6.39 -17.98 -0.10
C LYS A 43 7.62 -17.49 0.68
N SER A 44 7.71 -16.19 0.93
CA SER A 44 8.92 -15.57 1.49
C SER A 44 8.97 -15.66 3.01
N GLY A 45 7.81 -15.78 3.68
CA GLY A 45 7.74 -15.68 5.15
C GLY A 45 8.23 -14.33 5.65
N LYS A 46 8.15 -13.29 4.80
CA LYS A 46 8.56 -11.92 5.12
C LYS A 46 7.38 -10.97 5.00
N CYS A 47 7.33 -9.98 5.88
CA CYS A 47 6.32 -8.93 5.84
C CYS A 47 6.46 -8.12 4.56
N ALA A 48 5.36 -7.96 3.83
CA ALA A 48 5.33 -7.24 2.57
C ALA A 48 4.12 -6.31 2.50
N ALA A 49 4.16 -5.32 1.61
CA ALA A 49 2.94 -4.59 1.27
C ALA A 49 1.99 -5.54 0.51
N PRO A 50 0.67 -5.53 0.81
CA PRO A 50 -0.28 -6.47 0.19
C PRO A 50 -0.32 -6.40 -1.35
N ILE A 51 -0.12 -5.20 -1.90
CA ILE A 51 -0.10 -4.96 -3.35
C ILE A 51 1.17 -5.58 -3.96
N VAL A 52 2.33 -5.33 -3.36
CA VAL A 52 3.63 -5.85 -3.82
C VAL A 52 3.68 -7.38 -3.75
N ALA A 53 3.11 -7.97 -2.69
CA ALA A 53 3.01 -9.43 -2.57
C ALA A 53 2.17 -10.07 -3.68
N ASN A 54 1.13 -9.37 -4.13
CA ASN A 54 0.25 -9.82 -5.21
C ASN A 54 0.84 -9.60 -6.61
N GLU A 55 1.50 -8.47 -6.84
CA GLU A 55 2.19 -8.20 -8.11
C GLU A 55 3.31 -9.22 -8.38
N GLN A 56 3.94 -9.74 -7.32
CA GLN A 56 4.94 -10.80 -7.41
C GLN A 56 4.34 -12.22 -7.53
N GLY A 57 3.01 -12.34 -7.61
CA GLY A 57 2.31 -13.64 -7.71
C GLY A 57 2.47 -14.52 -6.48
N GLN A 58 2.84 -13.96 -5.33
CA GLN A 58 3.07 -14.69 -4.09
C GLN A 58 1.84 -14.64 -3.18
N GLY A 59 1.13 -13.51 -3.11
CA GLY A 59 0.01 -13.30 -2.19
C GLY A 59 0.43 -13.31 -0.71
N CYS A 60 -0.55 -13.12 0.18
CA CYS A 60 -0.36 -13.13 1.64
C CYS A 60 -0.76 -14.50 2.23
N GLY A 61 -0.52 -14.74 3.52
CA GLY A 61 -0.87 -16.01 4.17
C GLY A 61 0.25 -17.05 4.25
N PHE A 62 1.46 -16.66 4.67
CA PHE A 62 2.53 -17.63 4.91
C PHE A 62 2.09 -18.79 5.82
N GLY A 63 2.30 -20.02 5.37
CA GLY A 63 1.90 -21.23 6.09
C GLY A 63 0.50 -21.76 5.76
N ASP A 64 -0.31 -21.00 5.02
CA ASP A 64 -1.59 -21.47 4.51
C ASP A 64 -1.40 -22.46 3.34
N ALA A 65 -2.43 -23.26 3.05
CA ALA A 65 -2.40 -24.18 1.91
C ALA A 65 -2.40 -23.43 0.56
N GLN A 66 -2.96 -22.22 0.50
CA GLN A 66 -3.08 -21.38 -0.69
C GLN A 66 -2.89 -19.90 -0.31
N PRO A 67 -2.33 -19.06 -1.20
CA PRO A 67 -2.18 -17.64 -0.94
C PRO A 67 -3.54 -16.96 -0.81
N ASN A 68 -3.63 -15.99 0.09
CA ASN A 68 -4.84 -15.26 0.40
C ASN A 68 -4.65 -13.74 0.19
N ASN A 69 -5.77 -13.01 0.05
CA ASN A 69 -5.83 -11.56 -0.13
C ASN A 69 -6.47 -10.85 1.06
N ASN A 70 -6.42 -11.46 2.25
CA ASN A 70 -7.08 -10.93 3.44
C ASN A 70 -6.57 -9.52 3.80
N ALA A 71 -5.28 -9.28 3.56
CA ALA A 71 -4.65 -7.99 3.76
C ALA A 71 -5.10 -6.90 2.75
N LEU A 72 -5.50 -7.29 1.53
CA LEU A 72 -6.04 -6.37 0.51
C LEU A 72 -7.52 -6.04 0.75
N ASN A 73 -8.31 -7.05 1.12
CA ASN A 73 -9.73 -6.87 1.43
C ASN A 73 -9.96 -6.10 2.74
N GLY A 74 -8.95 -6.03 3.60
CA GLY A 74 -8.94 -5.28 4.85
C GLY A 74 -8.23 -3.94 4.77
N GLY A 75 -8.24 -3.25 3.62
CA GLY A 75 -7.47 -2.02 3.30
C GLY A 75 -7.50 -0.85 4.30
N ASN A 76 -8.22 -0.97 5.42
CA ASN A 76 -8.27 -0.01 6.53
C ASN A 76 -7.82 -0.57 7.89
N LYS A 77 -7.14 -1.73 7.98
CA LYS A 77 -6.50 -2.18 9.24
C LYS A 77 -5.06 -1.69 9.42
N ALA A 78 -4.78 -0.47 8.95
CA ALA A 78 -3.88 0.39 9.69
C ALA A 78 -4.74 1.18 10.68
N MET A 79 -4.58 0.88 11.98
CA MET A 79 -5.24 1.47 13.15
C MET A 79 -6.49 0.73 13.65
N GLY A 80 -6.33 0.08 14.81
CA GLY A 80 -7.37 -0.01 15.83
C GLY A 80 -8.46 -1.08 15.65
N ASP A 81 -8.69 -1.78 16.75
CA ASP A 81 -9.95 -2.39 17.16
C ASP A 81 -10.36 -3.77 16.57
N THR A 82 -10.53 -4.65 17.54
CA THR A 82 -10.84 -6.07 17.48
C THR A 82 -12.33 -6.29 17.23
N ALA A 83 -12.66 -7.16 16.27
CA ALA A 83 -13.87 -7.97 16.33
C ALA A 83 -13.65 -9.25 15.49
N PRO A 84 -13.96 -10.45 16.02
CA PRO A 84 -13.99 -11.66 15.21
C PRO A 84 -15.34 -11.73 14.48
N GLN A 85 -15.34 -11.80 13.14
CA GLN A 85 -16.56 -12.13 12.40
C GLN A 85 -16.31 -13.07 11.21
N PRO A 86 -17.33 -13.86 10.83
CA PRO A 86 -17.17 -15.22 10.32
C PRO A 86 -16.99 -15.30 8.80
N GLN A 87 -16.34 -16.39 8.37
CA GLN A 87 -16.25 -16.80 6.98
C GLN A 87 -17.63 -17.04 6.36
N ALA A 88 -17.83 -16.56 5.13
CA ALA A 88 -18.87 -17.02 4.21
C ALA A 88 -18.31 -17.09 2.77
N PRO A 89 -18.84 -17.97 1.91
CA PRO A 89 -18.03 -18.81 1.03
C PRO A 89 -17.81 -18.27 -0.38
N ALA A 90 -16.84 -18.91 -1.04
CA ALA A 90 -16.39 -18.71 -2.40
C ALA A 90 -17.47 -18.96 -3.47
N SER A 91 -17.40 -18.18 -4.54
CA SER A 91 -18.00 -18.48 -5.84
C SER A 91 -16.90 -18.43 -6.89
N GLY A 92 -16.36 -19.59 -7.24
CA GLY A 92 -15.52 -19.74 -8.42
C GLY A 92 -16.38 -19.88 -9.66
N GLN A 93 -15.98 -19.26 -10.76
CA GLN A 93 -16.35 -19.72 -12.10
C GLN A 93 -15.15 -19.60 -13.03
N SER A 94 -14.67 -20.80 -13.39
CA SER A 94 -13.87 -21.10 -14.56
C SER A 94 -14.64 -20.76 -15.83
N MET A 95 -13.97 -20.14 -16.81
CA MET A 95 -14.07 -20.51 -18.23
C MET A 95 -12.80 -20.03 -18.95
N VAL A 96 -12.04 -20.97 -19.51
CA VAL A 96 -11.07 -20.72 -20.58
C VAL A 96 -11.72 -21.14 -21.91
N GLY A 97 -11.65 -20.23 -22.88
CA GLY A 97 -12.00 -20.43 -24.28
C GLY A 97 -11.31 -19.34 -25.09
N GLU A 98 -10.22 -19.73 -25.73
CA GLU A 98 -9.34 -18.91 -26.58
C GLU A 98 -10.02 -18.61 -27.93
N GLU A 99 -10.06 -17.34 -28.35
CA GLU A 99 -10.15 -16.92 -29.76
C GLU A 99 -9.59 -15.49 -29.86
N ALA A 100 -8.59 -15.30 -30.72
CA ALA A 100 -7.85 -14.05 -30.88
C ALA A 100 -8.56 -13.04 -31.80
N ALA A 101 -8.81 -11.81 -31.32
CA ALA A 101 -9.01 -10.59 -32.12
C ALA A 101 -9.00 -9.31 -31.22
N PRO A 102 -8.95 -8.11 -31.82
CA PRO A 102 -7.78 -7.23 -32.01
C PRO A 102 -7.42 -6.39 -30.77
N ALA A 103 -6.28 -5.69 -30.83
CA ALA A 103 -5.76 -4.84 -29.75
C ALA A 103 -6.81 -3.85 -29.18
N PRO A 104 -6.97 -3.75 -27.84
CA PRO A 104 -7.94 -2.83 -27.26
C PRO A 104 -7.49 -1.38 -27.47
N ALA A 105 -8.41 -0.57 -28.01
CA ALA A 105 -8.34 0.89 -27.98
C ALA A 105 -8.21 1.38 -26.51
N PRO A 106 -7.62 2.56 -26.23
CA PRO A 106 -7.47 3.04 -24.86
C PRO A 106 -8.84 3.12 -24.18
N ALA A 107 -9.00 2.34 -23.10
CA ALA A 107 -10.23 2.31 -22.34
C ALA A 107 -10.56 3.72 -21.79
N PRO A 108 -11.83 4.15 -21.84
CA PRO A 108 -12.24 5.38 -21.18
C PRO A 108 -11.95 5.26 -19.68
N ALA A 109 -11.37 6.32 -19.11
CA ALA A 109 -11.03 6.41 -17.70
C ALA A 109 -12.25 6.01 -16.85
N ALA A 110 -12.09 4.95 -16.05
CA ALA A 110 -13.07 4.62 -15.04
C ALA A 110 -13.23 5.84 -14.14
N SER A 111 -14.44 6.41 -14.12
CA SER A 111 -14.82 7.51 -13.24
C SER A 111 -14.62 7.06 -11.79
N ALA A 112 -13.48 7.40 -11.22
CA ALA A 112 -13.19 7.12 -9.83
C ALA A 112 -13.98 8.11 -8.96
N ALA A 113 -14.57 7.58 -7.89
CA ALA A 113 -15.17 8.37 -6.81
C ALA A 113 -14.25 9.54 -6.41
N PRO A 114 -14.80 10.69 -5.95
CA PRO A 114 -13.99 11.85 -5.57
C PRO A 114 -12.97 11.43 -4.50
N GLN A 115 -11.70 11.35 -4.91
CA GLN A 115 -10.60 11.02 -4.03
C GLN A 115 -10.37 12.19 -3.09
N ALA A 116 -10.04 11.90 -1.83
CA ALA A 116 -9.63 12.95 -0.91
C ALA A 116 -8.37 13.63 -1.48
N LYS A 117 -8.39 14.96 -1.58
CA LYS A 117 -7.25 15.72 -2.07
C LYS A 117 -6.00 15.39 -1.25
N GLY A 118 -4.89 15.15 -1.93
CA GLY A 118 -3.56 14.97 -1.36
C GLY A 118 -3.29 13.60 -0.74
N THR A 119 -4.18 12.62 -0.91
CA THR A 119 -3.99 11.26 -0.33
C THR A 119 -3.48 10.24 -1.33
N GLN A 120 -3.48 10.54 -2.63
CA GLN A 120 -3.08 9.56 -3.64
C GLN A 120 -1.56 9.34 -3.58
N PHE A 121 -1.17 8.07 -3.49
CA PHE A 121 0.22 7.64 -3.49
C PHE A 121 0.79 7.64 -4.92
N ILE A 122 2.11 7.55 -5.03
CA ILE A 122 2.82 7.38 -6.30
C ILE A 122 2.20 6.21 -7.08
N THR A 123 2.04 6.38 -8.39
CA THR A 123 1.32 5.54 -9.37
C THR A 123 -0.21 5.51 -9.26
N GLY A 124 -0.78 6.06 -8.20
CA GLY A 124 -2.23 6.23 -8.04
C GLY A 124 -2.81 7.12 -9.14
N ALA A 125 -4.03 6.84 -9.58
CA ALA A 125 -4.73 7.69 -10.54
C ALA A 125 -5.06 9.06 -9.91
N CYS A 126 -5.01 10.10 -10.74
CA CYS A 126 -5.31 11.48 -10.37
C CYS A 126 -5.93 12.23 -11.54
N THR A 127 -6.69 13.28 -11.25
CA THR A 127 -7.25 14.20 -12.25
C THR A 127 -6.69 15.61 -12.10
N SER A 128 -6.00 15.89 -11.01
CA SER A 128 -5.28 17.13 -10.76
C SER A 128 -4.08 16.90 -9.83
N ASP A 129 -3.13 17.84 -9.83
CA ASP A 129 -1.98 17.82 -8.91
C ASP A 129 -2.39 17.76 -7.43
N ALA A 130 -3.56 18.32 -7.10
CA ALA A 130 -4.10 18.35 -5.75
C ALA A 130 -4.53 16.97 -5.22
N ASP A 131 -4.69 15.96 -6.08
CA ASP A 131 -5.07 14.61 -5.64
C ASP A 131 -3.86 13.86 -5.08
N CYS A 132 -2.66 14.21 -5.55
CA CYS A 132 -1.43 13.51 -5.24
C CYS A 132 -0.76 14.02 -3.97
N ALA A 133 -0.31 13.10 -3.10
CA ALA A 133 0.54 13.45 -1.96
C ALA A 133 1.88 14.06 -2.40
N SER A 134 2.33 13.74 -3.62
CA SER A 134 3.50 14.33 -4.27
C SER A 134 3.24 15.70 -4.91
N ALA A 135 2.00 16.19 -4.85
CA ALA A 135 1.53 17.41 -5.51
C ALA A 135 1.78 17.43 -7.03
N CYS A 136 1.93 16.27 -7.67
CA CYS A 136 2.20 16.17 -9.10
C CYS A 136 1.45 14.99 -9.69
N CYS A 137 0.47 15.31 -10.52
CA CYS A 137 -0.26 14.39 -11.37
C CYS A 137 0.36 14.43 -12.77
N GLY A 138 0.95 13.31 -13.20
CA GLY A 138 1.71 13.22 -14.44
C GLY A 138 0.90 13.64 -15.66
N PHE A 139 1.39 14.66 -16.39
CA PHE A 139 0.68 15.35 -17.45
C PHE A 139 0.13 14.42 -18.54
N LYS A 140 0.93 13.41 -18.94
CA LYS A 140 0.52 12.43 -19.95
C LYS A 140 -0.11 11.17 -19.35
N SER A 141 0.26 10.79 -18.14
CA SER A 141 -0.08 9.49 -17.57
C SER A 141 -1.32 9.50 -16.69
N GLY A 142 -1.73 10.66 -16.15
CA GLY A 142 -2.83 10.77 -15.20
C GLY A 142 -2.57 10.01 -13.91
N LYS A 143 -1.29 9.87 -13.55
CA LYS A 143 -0.83 9.13 -12.37
C LYS A 143 0.05 10.01 -11.50
N CYS A 144 -0.11 9.88 -10.20
CA CYS A 144 0.74 10.57 -9.23
C CYS A 144 2.18 10.12 -9.38
N ALA A 145 3.10 11.08 -9.48
CA ALA A 145 4.53 10.80 -9.62
C ALA A 145 5.34 11.78 -8.77
N GLY A 146 6.58 11.39 -8.46
CA GLY A 146 7.54 12.32 -7.87
C GLY A 146 7.79 13.44 -8.88
N PRO A 147 7.86 14.72 -8.47
CA PRO A 147 7.93 15.84 -9.42
C PRO A 147 9.05 15.72 -10.44
N VAL A 148 10.26 15.29 -10.02
CA VAL A 148 11.39 15.06 -10.94
C VAL A 148 11.12 13.92 -11.92
N VAL A 149 10.60 12.79 -11.42
CA VAL A 149 10.27 11.62 -12.25
C VAL A 149 9.16 11.96 -13.25
N ALA A 150 8.20 12.80 -12.86
CA ALA A 150 7.14 13.26 -13.73
C ALA A 150 7.66 14.13 -14.88
N GLN A 151 8.67 14.98 -14.63
CA GLN A 151 9.31 15.75 -15.70
C GLN A 151 9.97 14.83 -16.74
N GLU A 152 10.64 13.77 -16.28
CA GLU A 152 11.39 12.86 -17.15
C GLU A 152 10.49 11.89 -17.92
N ARG A 153 9.47 11.33 -17.25
CA ARG A 153 8.66 10.23 -17.79
C ARG A 153 7.27 10.66 -18.24
N ASP A 154 6.63 11.54 -17.48
CA ASP A 154 5.21 11.85 -17.62
C ASP A 154 4.97 13.17 -18.39
N GLY A 155 6.05 13.85 -18.81
CA GLY A 155 5.99 15.10 -19.55
C GLY A 155 5.65 16.32 -18.70
N GLY A 156 5.86 16.24 -17.38
CA GLY A 156 5.56 17.28 -16.40
C GLY A 156 4.35 16.96 -15.51
N CYS A 157 3.99 17.90 -14.64
CA CYS A 157 2.80 17.84 -13.78
C CYS A 157 1.61 18.57 -14.45
N GLY A 158 0.41 18.51 -13.87
CA GLY A 158 -0.77 19.20 -14.40
C GLY A 158 -1.62 18.39 -15.37
N PHE A 159 -1.90 17.12 -15.08
CA PHE A 159 -2.87 16.34 -15.87
C PHE A 159 -4.22 17.08 -15.98
N GLY A 160 -4.74 17.21 -17.20
CA GLY A 160 -5.99 17.94 -17.49
C GLY A 160 -5.81 19.42 -17.82
N ASP A 161 -4.61 19.99 -17.61
CA ASP A 161 -4.28 21.34 -18.03
C ASP A 161 -3.92 21.42 -19.52
N ALA A 162 -3.98 22.63 -20.10
CA ALA A 162 -3.60 22.85 -21.50
C ALA A 162 -2.09 22.67 -21.74
N GLN A 163 -1.27 22.86 -20.70
CA GLN A 163 0.18 22.75 -20.75
C GLN A 163 0.71 22.16 -19.43
N PRO A 164 1.79 21.37 -19.47
CA PRO A 164 2.40 20.84 -18.26
C PRO A 164 3.03 21.94 -17.42
N ASN A 165 3.05 21.73 -16.10
CA ASN A 165 3.68 22.63 -15.12
C ASN A 165 4.85 21.94 -14.36
N ASP A 166 5.65 22.76 -13.69
CA ASP A 166 6.78 22.32 -12.85
C ASP A 166 6.69 22.83 -11.40
N ASP A 167 5.52 23.29 -10.97
CA ASP A 167 5.31 23.91 -9.66
C ASP A 167 5.68 22.97 -8.51
N ALA A 168 5.33 21.69 -8.63
CA ALA A 168 5.70 20.67 -7.66
C ALA A 168 7.22 20.46 -7.58
N ALA A 169 7.94 20.57 -8.72
CA ALA A 169 9.40 20.45 -8.76
C ALA A 169 10.07 21.68 -8.15
N ARG A 170 9.57 22.89 -8.46
CA ARG A 170 10.02 24.16 -7.87
C ARG A 170 9.79 24.19 -6.36
N ALA A 171 8.65 23.69 -5.89
CA ALA A 171 8.36 23.58 -4.47
C ALA A 171 9.35 22.64 -3.75
N LEU A 172 9.74 21.51 -4.37
CA LEU A 172 10.77 20.63 -3.82
C LEU A 172 12.14 21.32 -3.74
N GLN A 173 12.52 22.09 -4.77
CA GLN A 173 13.77 22.86 -4.77
C GLN A 173 13.77 23.97 -3.71
N GLY A 174 12.63 24.65 -3.49
CA GLY A 174 12.48 25.62 -2.41
C GLY A 174 12.59 24.99 -1.02
N ARG A 175 12.11 23.76 -0.85
CA ARG A 175 12.20 23.01 0.41
C ARG A 175 13.61 22.50 0.70
N SER A 176 14.37 22.09 -0.32
CA SER A 176 15.76 21.66 -0.15
C SER A 176 16.67 22.82 0.23
N LEU A 177 16.42 24.02 -0.28
CA LEU A 177 17.14 25.24 0.11
C LEU A 177 16.66 25.81 1.47
N GLY A 178 15.37 25.69 1.79
CA GLY A 178 14.78 26.24 3.01
C GLY A 178 14.96 25.40 4.29
N ARG A 179 15.26 24.09 4.18
CA ARG A 179 15.39 23.20 5.35
C ARG A 179 16.81 22.67 5.60
N ARG A 180 17.79 23.03 4.75
CA ARG A 180 19.22 22.68 4.89
C ARG A 180 20.17 23.85 4.58
N GLY A 181 19.82 25.07 5.01
CA GLY A 181 20.79 26.17 5.14
C GLY A 181 21.77 25.91 6.30
N PRO A 182 23.01 26.48 6.27
CA PRO A 182 24.21 25.92 6.90
C PRO A 182 24.16 25.98 8.43
N GLY A 183 23.99 24.82 9.07
CA GLY A 183 24.15 24.65 10.53
C GLY A 183 25.47 23.99 10.93
N PHE A 184 26.45 23.91 10.03
CA PHE A 184 27.77 23.33 10.28
C PHE A 184 28.87 24.16 9.59
N MET A 185 29.19 25.31 10.17
CA MET A 185 30.52 25.91 10.16
C MET A 185 30.78 26.48 11.54
#